data_AF-A0A074MHM3-F1
#
_entry.id   AF-A0A074MHM3-F1
#
_cell.length_a   1.000
_cell.length_b   1.000
_cell.length_c   1.000
_cell.angle_alpha   90.00
_cell.angle_beta   90.00
_cell.angle_gamma   90.00
#
_symmetry.space_group_name_H-M   'P 1'
#
loop_
_entity.id
_entity.type
_entity.pdbx_description
1 polymer ?
#
loop_
_entity_poly.entity_id
_entity_poly.type
_entity_poly.pdbx_seq_one_letter_code
_entity_poly.pdbx_strand_id
1 'polypeptide(L)' 'METVVESLPGLGVALRLDDLIHSLHQGVQTVRHQQPELVDYHLYDLQFSFESTGMRLQIEFRK' A
#
# COMPACT_ATOMS: atom_id res chain seq x y z
N MET A 1 9.39 -13.22 -6.62
CA MET A 1 8.99 -12.07 -5.78
C MET A 1 9.06 -10.84 -6.66
N GLU A 2 7.91 -10.31 -7.06
CA GLU A 2 7.84 -9.03 -7.78
C GLU A 2 7.59 -7.93 -6.75
N THR A 3 8.45 -6.91 -6.74
CA THR A 3 8.29 -5.72 -5.88
C THR A 3 7.86 -4.58 -6.79
N VAL A 4 6.64 -4.09 -6.60
CA VAL A 4 6.13 -2.92 -7.32
C VAL A 4 6.54 -1.68 -6.54
N VAL A 5 7.37 -0.83 -7.15
CA VAL A 5 7.80 0.45 -6.58
C VAL A 5 7.14 1.56 -7.38
N GLU A 6 6.01 2.08 -6.89
CA GLU A 6 5.42 3.30 -7.44
C GLU A 6 5.97 4.54 -6.73
N SER A 7 6.47 5.49 -7.53
CA SER A 7 6.90 6.81 -7.05
C SER A 7 5.74 7.79 -7.21
N LEU A 8 5.08 8.14 -6.10
CA LEU A 8 3.97 9.10 -6.12
C LEU A 8 4.51 10.55 -6.27
N PRO A 9 4.09 11.31 -7.29
CA PRO A 9 4.62 12.64 -7.53
C PRO A 9 4.06 13.65 -6.52
N GLY A 10 4.97 14.41 -5.90
CA GLY A 10 4.77 15.76 -5.35
C GLY A 10 3.46 16.05 -4.64
N LEU A 11 3.29 15.58 -3.40
CA LEU A 11 2.17 15.97 -2.55
C LEU A 11 2.61 17.06 -1.57
N GLY A 12 2.47 18.32 -2.00
CA GLY A 12 2.44 19.50 -1.13
C GLY A 12 1.17 19.60 -0.25
N VAL A 13 0.57 18.46 0.08
CA VAL A 13 -0.60 18.31 0.93
C VAL A 13 -0.15 17.42 2.08
N ALA A 14 -0.33 17.87 3.32
CA ALA A 14 -0.08 17.07 4.51
C ALA A 14 -0.92 15.79 4.43
N LEU A 15 -0.33 14.73 3.89
CA LEU A 15 -1.00 13.47 3.68
C LEU A 15 -1.05 12.81 5.05
N ARG A 16 -2.26 12.70 5.61
CA ARG A 16 -2.44 11.97 6.87
C ARG A 16 -2.19 10.51 6.56
N LEU A 17 -1.18 9.94 7.22
CA LEU A 17 -0.83 8.52 7.09
C LEU A 17 -2.06 7.64 7.33
N ASP A 18 -2.96 8.04 8.21
CA ASP A 18 -4.23 7.36 8.48
C ASP A 18 -5.13 7.25 7.24
N ASP A 19 -5.25 8.32 6.45
CA ASP A 19 -6.06 8.34 5.23
C ASP A 19 -5.44 7.46 4.14
N LEU A 20 -4.10 7.43 4.07
CA LEU A 20 -3.36 6.56 3.16
C LEU A 20 -3.55 5.08 3.53
N ILE A 21 -3.38 4.75 4.81
CA ILE A 21 -3.59 3.40 5.33
C ILE A 21 -5.03 2.95 5.08
N HIS A 22 -6.00 3.82 5.36
CA HIS A 22 -7.41 3.54 5.10
C HIS A 22 -7.67 3.24 3.62
N SER A 23 -7.12 4.07 2.73
CA SER A 23 -7.27 3.90 1.27
C SER A 23 -6.65 2.60 0.78
N LEU A 24 -5.47 2.22 1.31
CA LEU A 24 -4.82 0.95 1.00
C LEU A 24 -5.68 -0.25 1.43
N HIS A 25 -6.24 -0.22 2.64
CA HIS A 25 -7.14 -1.27 3.10
C HIS A 25 -8.37 -1.41 2.20
N GLN A 26 -9.00 -0.31 1.81
CA GLN A 26 -10.15 -0.34 0.89
C GLN A 26 -9.76 -0.89 -0.49
N GLY A 27 -8.59 -0.51 -1.01
CA GLY A 27 -8.06 -1.02 -2.27
C GLY A 27 -7.85 -2.54 -2.23
N VAL A 28 -7.21 -3.05 -1.17
CA VAL A 28 -7.00 -4.50 -0.97
C VAL A 28 -8.33 -5.25 -0.91
N GLN A 29 -9.32 -4.73 -0.16
CA GLN A 29 -10.64 -5.34 -0.10
C GLN A 29 -11.33 -5.36 -1.47
N THR A 30 -11.24 -4.26 -2.22
CA THR A 30 -11.82 -4.17 -3.57
C THR A 30 -11.21 -5.21 -4.51
N VAL A 31 -9.88 -5.33 -4.53
CA VAL A 31 -9.19 -6.31 -5.37
C VAL A 31 -9.58 -7.74 -4.99
N ARG A 32 -9.71 -8.06 -3.70
CA ARG A 32 -10.17 -9.40 -3.26
C ARG A 32 -11.59 -9.73 -3.70
N HIS A 33 -12.49 -8.74 -3.71
CA HIS A 33 -13.84 -8.96 -4.23
C HIS A 33 -13.84 -9.20 -5.74
N GLN A 34 -12.93 -8.57 -6.47
CA GLN A 34 -12.80 -8.71 -7.92
C GLN A 34 -12.04 -9.97 -8.35
N GLN A 35 -11.12 -10.46 -7.49
CA GLN A 35 -10.24 -11.60 -7.75
C GLN A 35 -10.30 -12.57 -6.56
N PRO A 36 -11.29 -13.49 -6.53
CA PRO A 36 -11.50 -14.44 -5.43
C PRO A 36 -10.28 -15.33 -5.15
N GLU A 37 -9.43 -15.57 -6.14
CA GLU A 37 -8.17 -16.31 -5.99
C GLU A 37 -7.16 -15.62 -5.07
N LEU A 38 -7.32 -14.31 -4.83
CA LEU A 38 -6.51 -13.52 -3.92
C LEU A 38 -7.12 -13.43 -2.51
N VAL A 39 -8.23 -14.12 -2.23
CA VAL A 39 -8.93 -14.05 -0.94
C VAL A 39 -8.05 -14.51 0.23
N ASP A 40 -7.20 -15.51 -0.02
CA ASP A 40 -6.27 -16.07 0.96
C ASP A 40 -5.09 -15.12 1.22
N TYR A 41 -4.85 -14.11 0.36
CA TYR A 41 -3.72 -13.21 0.52
C TYR A 41 -4.06 -12.07 1.48
N HIS A 42 -3.47 -12.11 2.67
CA HIS A 42 -3.56 -11.11 3.73
C HIS A 42 -2.50 -10.03 3.61
N LEU A 43 -2.92 -8.77 3.74
CA LEU A 43 -2.02 -7.65 4.01
C LEU A 43 -1.38 -7.89 5.38
N TYR A 44 -0.09 -8.20 5.41
CA TYR A 44 0.63 -8.62 6.60
C TYR A 44 1.36 -7.45 7.26
N ASP A 45 2.10 -6.67 6.48
CA ASP A 45 2.90 -5.56 6.99
C ASP A 45 2.91 -4.37 6.02
N LEU A 46 3.01 -3.17 6.60
CA LEU A 46 3.15 -1.90 5.90
C LEU A 46 4.32 -1.14 6.50
N GLN A 47 5.38 -0.94 5.72
CA GLN A 47 6.56 -0.21 6.16
C GLN A 47 6.69 1.11 5.40
N PHE A 48 6.81 2.20 6.17
CA PHE A 48 7.01 3.54 5.66
C PHE A 48 8.45 3.98 5.97
N SER A 49 9.20 4.33 4.93
CA SER A 49 10.54 4.89 5.06
C SER A 49 10.55 6.29 4.46
N PHE A 50 10.99 7.27 5.24
CA PHE A 50 11.12 8.66 4.79
C PHE A 50 12.56 8.90 4.35
N GLU A 51 12.74 9.18 3.07
CA GLU A 51 14.03 9.51 2.46
C GLU A 51 14.09 11.01 2.16
N SER A 52 15.29 11.56 1.95
CA SER A 52 15.47 12.97 1.62
C SER A 52 14.75 13.40 0.35
N THR A 53 14.42 12.46 -0.53
CA THR A 53 13.73 12.65 -1.81
C THR A 53 12.25 12.29 -1.79
N GLY A 54 11.71 11.73 -0.69
CA GLY A 54 10.31 11.33 -0.63
C GLY A 54 9.99 10.25 0.39
N MET A 55 8.87 9.55 0.19
CA MET A 55 8.41 8.46 1.05
C MET A 55 8.39 7.15 0.25
N ARG A 56 8.97 6.10 0.81
CA ARG A 56 8.89 4.73 0.31
C ARG A 56 7.87 3.97 1.13
N LEU A 57 6.92 3.35 0.45
CA LEU A 57 5.97 2.42 1.02
C LEU A 57 6.32 1.01 0.56
N GLN A 58 6.52 0.10 1.52
CA GLN A 58 6.69 -1.32 1.26
C GLN A 58 5.49 -2.06 1.84
N ILE A 59 4.89 -2.92 1.02
CA ILE A 59 3.69 -3.67 1.35
C ILE A 59 4.01 -5.16 1.28
N GLU A 60 3.74 -5.90 2.35
CA GLU A 60 3.89 -7.35 2.37
C GLU A 60 2.53 -8.05 2.36
N PHE A 61 2.36 -8.97 1.43
CA PHE A 61 1.21 -9.87 1.36
C PHE A 61 1.63 -11.30 1.66
N ARG A 62 0.84 -12.01 2.46
CA ARG A 62 1.05 -13.43 2.79
C ARG A 62 -0.22 -14.23 2.57
N LYS A 63 -0.08 -15.47 2.10
CA LYS A 63 -1.18 -16.44 2.05
C LYS A 63 -1.47 -17.01 3.44
#